data_AF-A0A3Q8VRB6-F1
#
_entry.id   AF-A0A3Q8VRB6-F1
#
_cell.length_a   1.000
_cell.length_b   1.000
_cell.length_c   1.000
_cell.angle_alpha   90.00
_cell.angle_beta   90.00
_cell.angle_gamma   90.00
#
_symmetry.space_group_name_H-M   'P 1'
#
loop_
_entity.id
_entity.type
_entity.pdbx_description
1 polymer ?
#
loop_
_entity_poly.entity_id
_entity_poly.type
_entity_poly.pdbx_seq_one_letter_code
_entity_poly.pdbx_strand_id
1 'polypeptide(L)'
;MARAVADHLDAVVALGAGHTSYTDHQHLVTVRTALSRCRDVVRLLPSPNRDVSLTVLRRRCTASKGRSWIIDGHDFLAHWLDDPGTEQVATQTIYTRDETPAQITARLLASS
;
A
#
# COMPACT_ATOMS: atom_id res chain seq x y z
N MET A 1 14.10 1.21 -3.81
CA MET A 1 13.18 1.95 -2.92
C MET A 1 13.89 2.99 -2.06
N ALA A 2 14.81 2.60 -1.17
CA ALA A 2 15.52 3.56 -0.29
C ALA A 2 16.15 4.75 -1.04
N ARG A 3 16.74 4.47 -2.21
CA ARG A 3 17.29 5.50 -3.09
C ARG A 3 16.25 6.46 -3.67
N ALA A 4 15.08 5.96 -4.06
CA ALA A 4 14.01 6.81 -4.59
C ALA A 4 13.48 7.80 -3.54
N VAL A 5 13.42 7.37 -2.27
CA VAL A 5 13.03 8.22 -1.14
C VAL A 5 14.14 9.24 -0.83
N ALA A 6 15.40 8.84 -0.88
CA ALA A 6 16.53 9.72 -0.56
C ALA A 6 16.79 10.79 -1.65
N ASP A 7 16.65 10.42 -2.92
CA ASP A 7 17.04 11.26 -4.05
C ASP A 7 15.91 12.20 -4.50
N HIS A 8 14.66 11.99 -4.03
CA HIS A 8 13.48 12.74 -4.47
C HIS A 8 12.61 13.20 -3.29
N LEU A 9 13.08 14.22 -2.57
CA LEU A 9 12.44 14.70 -1.33
C LEU A 9 11.04 15.31 -1.53
N ASP A 10 10.74 15.87 -2.71
CA ASP A 10 9.46 16.52 -3.03
C ASP A 10 8.56 15.68 -3.97
N ALA A 11 8.82 14.38 -4.07
CA ALA A 11 8.08 13.49 -4.97
C ALA A 11 7.03 12.64 -4.25
N VAL A 12 5.94 12.34 -4.97
CA VAL A 12 5.00 11.29 -4.59
C VAL A 12 5.49 9.96 -5.18
N VAL A 13 5.87 9.02 -4.30
CA VAL A 13 6.31 7.68 -4.70
C VAL A 13 5.17 6.68 -4.49
N ALA A 14 4.61 6.18 -5.59
CA ALA A 14 3.59 5.12 -5.54
C ALA A 14 4.25 3.74 -5.43
N LEU A 15 3.93 3.00 -4.36
CA LEU A 15 4.48 1.67 -4.11
C LEU A 15 3.38 0.61 -4.30
N GLY A 16 3.65 -0.37 -5.15
CA GLY A 16 2.84 -1.59 -5.20
C GLY A 16 3.09 -2.46 -3.97
N ALA A 17 2.10 -3.26 -3.56
CA ALA A 17 2.17 -4.08 -2.34
C ALA A 17 3.36 -5.06 -2.30
N GLY A 18 3.79 -5.57 -3.45
CA GLY A 18 5.00 -6.40 -3.56
C GLY A 18 6.33 -5.65 -3.32
N HIS A 19 6.32 -4.31 -3.28
CA HIS A 19 7.48 -3.49 -2.92
C HIS A 19 7.52 -3.10 -1.43
N THR A 20 6.56 -3.59 -0.65
CA THR A 20 6.46 -3.31 0.78
C THR A 20 6.40 -4.58 1.63
N SER A 21 6.28 -5.75 0.99
CA SER A 21 6.28 -7.06 1.62
C SER A 21 7.56 -7.80 1.23
N TYR A 22 8.40 -8.13 2.22
CA TYR A 22 9.71 -8.74 2.00
C TYR A 22 9.87 -9.98 2.88
N THR A 23 10.27 -11.09 2.28
CA THR A 23 10.67 -12.31 2.99
C THR A 23 12.08 -12.17 3.59
N ASP A 24 12.93 -11.37 2.96
CA ASP A 24 14.26 -11.03 3.44
C ASP A 24 14.19 -9.91 4.49
N HIS A 25 14.61 -10.23 5.71
CA HIS A 25 14.60 -9.31 6.84
C HIS A 25 15.51 -8.08 6.62
N GLN A 26 16.65 -8.20 5.94
CA GLN A 26 17.54 -7.07 5.68
C GLN A 26 16.89 -6.07 4.71
N HIS A 27 16.22 -6.58 3.68
CA HIS A 27 15.45 -5.74 2.75
C HIS A 27 14.28 -5.06 3.47
N LEU A 28 13.57 -5.78 4.33
CA LEU A 28 12.49 -5.24 5.15
C LEU A 28 12.99 -4.07 6.02
N VAL A 29 14.07 -4.26 6.77
CA VAL A 29 14.65 -3.21 7.62
C VAL A 29 15.04 -1.99 6.79
N THR A 30 15.74 -2.19 5.67
CA THR A 30 16.19 -1.11 4.79
C THR A 30 15.02 -0.27 4.29
N VAL A 31 13.94 -0.91 3.85
CA VAL A 31 12.74 -0.23 3.35
C VAL A 31 12.02 0.52 4.46
N ARG A 32 11.85 -0.10 5.63
CA ARG A 32 11.20 0.54 6.77
C ARG A 32 11.96 1.76 7.26
N THR A 33 13.28 1.68 7.35
CA THR A 33 14.14 2.81 7.72
C THR A 33 14.10 3.94 6.70
N ALA A 34 13.95 3.64 5.41
CA ALA A 34 13.77 4.68 4.40
C ALA A 34 12.42 5.38 4.55
N LEU A 35 11.33 4.61 4.68
CA LEU A 35 9.98 5.17 4.86
C LEU A 35 9.82 5.97 6.15
N SER A 36 10.47 5.55 7.25
CA SER A 36 10.38 6.26 8.52
C SER A 36 10.97 7.67 8.51
N ARG A 37 11.67 8.05 7.43
CA ARG A 37 12.20 9.41 7.22
C ARG A 37 11.21 10.31 6.48
N CYS A 38 10.18 9.73 5.87
CA CYS A 38 9.12 10.49 5.21
C CYS A 38 8.16 11.04 6.25
N ARG A 39 7.79 12.31 6.11
CA ARG A 39 6.72 12.92 6.92
C ARG A 39 5.39 12.18 6.70
N ASP A 40 5.08 11.85 5.45
CA ASP A 40 3.82 11.29 5.04
C ASP A 40 4.02 9.93 4.37
N VAL A 41 3.53 8.87 5.00
CA VAL A 41 3.45 7.52 4.44
C VAL A 41 1.99 7.07 4.51
N VAL A 42 1.30 7.15 3.37
CA VAL A 42 -0.13 6.89 3.29
C VAL A 42 -0.40 5.45 2.84
N ARG A 43 -1.05 4.67 3.70
CA ARG A 43 -1.58 3.35 3.36
C ARG A 43 -3.00 3.48 2.84
N LEU A 44 -3.26 3.04 1.61
CA LEU A 44 -4.60 3.06 0.99
C LEU A 44 -5.25 1.69 1.08
N LEU A 45 -6.43 1.60 1.69
CA LEU A 45 -7.23 0.38 1.76
C LEU A 45 -8.67 0.65 1.33
N PRO A 46 -9.42 -0.30 0.73
CA PRO A 46 -10.83 -0.06 0.44
C PRO A 46 -11.69 0.11 1.69
N SER A 47 -11.45 -0.68 2.74
CA SER A 47 -12.29 -0.77 3.94
C SER A 47 -11.46 -1.18 5.17
N PRO A 48 -11.85 -0.78 6.40
CA PRO A 48 -11.28 -1.34 7.62
C PRO A 48 -11.64 -2.81 7.81
N ASN A 49 -12.75 -3.27 7.19
CA ASN A 49 -13.08 -4.69 7.18
C ASN A 49 -12.21 -5.41 6.15
N ARG A 50 -11.42 -6.36 6.64
CA ARG A 50 -10.47 -7.17 5.85
C ARG A 50 -11.14 -7.85 4.65
N ASP A 51 -12.25 -8.55 4.86
CA ASP A 51 -12.89 -9.35 3.82
C ASP A 51 -13.53 -8.47 2.74
N VAL A 52 -14.09 -7.33 3.14
CA VAL A 52 -14.56 -6.29 2.21
C VAL A 52 -13.39 -5.76 1.38
N SER A 53 -12.27 -5.42 2.03
CA SER A 53 -11.06 -4.96 1.34
C SER A 53 -10.55 -5.98 0.33
N LEU A 54 -10.40 -7.24 0.75
CA LEU A 54 -9.91 -8.31 -0.11
C LEU A 54 -10.83 -8.53 -1.33
N THR A 55 -12.14 -8.50 -1.12
CA THR A 55 -13.14 -8.62 -2.20
C THR A 55 -13.01 -7.48 -3.22
N VAL A 56 -12.90 -6.23 -2.75
CA VAL A 56 -12.75 -5.06 -3.62
C VAL A 56 -11.42 -5.11 -4.37
N LEU A 57 -10.31 -5.47 -3.71
CA LEU A 57 -8.98 -5.56 -4.32
C LEU A 57 -8.93 -6.63 -5.41
N ARG A 58 -9.51 -7.82 -5.17
CA ARG A 58 -9.62 -8.89 -6.17
C ARG A 58 -10.42 -8.42 -7.38
N ARG A 59 -11.61 -7.83 -7.17
CA ARG A 59 -12.45 -7.27 -8.25
C ARG A 59 -11.67 -6.26 -9.10
N ARG A 60 -10.97 -5.31 -8.44
CA ARG A 60 -10.17 -4.28 -9.13
C ARG A 60 -9.00 -4.89 -9.90
N CYS A 61 -8.29 -5.88 -9.33
CA CYS A 61 -7.17 -6.55 -10.00
C CYS A 61 -7.62 -7.34 -11.23
N THR A 62 -8.72 -8.09 -11.13
CA THR A 62 -9.27 -8.81 -12.28
C THR A 62 -9.71 -7.83 -13.38
N ALA A 63 -10.41 -6.75 -13.03
CA ALA A 63 -10.87 -5.77 -14.01
C ALA A 63 -9.73 -5.00 -14.71
N SER A 64 -8.67 -4.65 -13.98
CA SER A 64 -7.57 -3.83 -14.52
C SER A 64 -6.39 -4.61 -15.09
N LYS A 65 -6.13 -5.83 -14.59
CA LYS A 65 -4.94 -6.63 -14.92
C LYS A 65 -5.27 -8.04 -15.45
N GLY A 66 -6.56 -8.40 -15.52
CA GLY A 66 -6.99 -9.74 -15.97
C GLY A 66 -6.53 -10.88 -15.05
N ARG A 67 -6.16 -10.59 -13.80
CA ARG A 67 -5.52 -11.55 -12.88
C ARG A 67 -6.03 -11.42 -11.44
N SER A 68 -6.28 -12.55 -10.79
CA SER A 68 -6.67 -12.67 -9.38
C SER A 68 -5.51 -12.58 -8.38
N TRP A 69 -4.27 -12.77 -8.85
CA TRP A 69 -3.05 -12.92 -8.04
C TRP A 69 -3.06 -14.12 -7.10
N ILE A 70 -3.87 -15.13 -7.42
CA ILE A 70 -3.71 -16.47 -6.88
C ILE A 70 -2.78 -17.23 -7.83
N ILE A 71 -1.59 -17.61 -7.35
CA ILE A 71 -0.55 -18.29 -8.15
C ILE A 71 -0.07 -19.48 -7.34
N ASP A 72 -0.08 -20.67 -7.94
CA ASP A 72 0.35 -21.92 -7.29
C ASP A 72 -0.29 -22.17 -5.91
N GLY A 73 -1.58 -21.81 -5.78
CA GLY A 73 -2.33 -21.94 -4.53
C GLY A 73 -2.08 -20.83 -3.50
N HIS A 74 -1.15 -19.91 -3.77
CA HIS A 74 -0.87 -18.78 -2.89
C HIS A 74 -1.68 -17.54 -3.30
N ASP A 75 -2.44 -16.98 -2.35
CA ASP A 75 -3.17 -15.72 -2.54
C ASP A 75 -2.30 -14.53 -2.10
N PHE A 76 -1.64 -13.90 -3.08
CA PHE A 76 -0.78 -12.75 -2.83
C PHE A 76 -1.55 -11.52 -2.35
N LEU A 77 -2.81 -11.33 -2.75
CA LEU A 77 -3.59 -10.17 -2.30
C LEU A 77 -3.97 -10.30 -0.83
N ALA A 78 -4.34 -11.52 -0.39
CA ALA A 78 -4.57 -11.79 1.02
C ALA A 78 -3.28 -11.64 1.83
N HIS A 79 -2.17 -12.23 1.35
CA HIS A 79 -0.87 -12.13 2.02
C HIS A 79 -0.42 -10.68 2.21
N TRP A 80 -0.49 -9.85 1.16
CA TRP A 80 -0.11 -8.45 1.26
C TRP A 80 -1.07 -7.60 2.09
N LEU A 81 -2.37 -7.92 2.08
CA LEU A 81 -3.35 -7.21 2.91
C LEU A 81 -3.08 -7.45 4.40
N ASP A 82 -2.68 -8.67 4.74
CA ASP A 82 -2.42 -9.13 6.10
C ASP A 82 -1.00 -8.82 6.59
N ASP A 83 -0.11 -8.35 5.70
CA ASP A 83 1.25 -7.99 6.07
C ASP A 83 1.27 -6.78 7.01
N PRO A 84 1.66 -6.95 8.29
CA PRO A 84 1.66 -5.87 9.27
C PRO A 84 2.73 -4.82 8.95
N GLY A 85 3.69 -5.12 8.08
CA GLY A 85 4.77 -4.21 7.73
C GLY A 85 4.30 -2.93 7.06
N THR A 86 3.22 -2.98 6.27
CA THR A 86 2.65 -1.78 5.65
C THR A 86 1.95 -0.89 6.68
N GLU A 87 1.37 -1.49 7.72
CA GLU A 87 0.75 -0.76 8.82
C GLU A 87 1.79 -0.08 9.71
N GLN A 88 2.86 -0.79 10.03
CA GLN A 88 3.91 -0.32 10.95
C GLN A 88 4.67 0.91 10.44
N VAL A 89 4.73 1.13 9.12
CA VAL A 89 5.42 2.28 8.51
C VAL A 89 4.48 3.39 8.09
N ALA A 90 3.17 3.13 8.04
CA ALA A 90 2.21 4.13 7.63
C ALA A 90 2.04 5.18 8.72
N THR A 91 2.14 6.46 8.35
CA THR A 91 1.79 7.55 9.24
C THR A 91 0.27 7.74 9.30
N GLN A 92 -0.44 7.32 8.25
CA GLN A 92 -1.89 7.32 8.19
C GLN A 92 -2.42 6.20 7.29
N THR A 93 -3.55 5.62 7.67
CA THR A 93 -4.32 4.71 6.82
C THR A 93 -5.59 5.39 6.34
N ILE A 94 -5.80 5.37 5.03
CA ILE A 94 -6.95 5.97 4.38
C ILE A 94 -7.82 4.88 3.76
N TYR A 95 -9.06 4.84 4.21
CA TYR A 95 -10.07 3.97 3.64
C TYR A 95 -10.75 4.66 2.46
N THR A 96 -10.53 4.14 1.25
CA THR A 96 -11.02 4.75 0.01
C THR A 96 -12.52 4.58 -0.17
N ARG A 97 -13.11 3.52 0.40
CA ARG A 97 -14.51 3.16 0.18
C ARG A 97 -14.83 3.21 -1.33
N ASP A 98 -15.89 3.94 -1.68
CA ASP A 98 -16.31 4.23 -3.05
C ASP A 98 -15.92 5.66 -3.51
N GLU A 99 -15.01 6.33 -2.81
CA GLU A 99 -14.51 7.65 -3.19
C GLU A 99 -13.68 7.57 -4.49
N THR A 100 -13.81 8.62 -5.31
CA THR A 100 -12.95 8.84 -6.47
C THR A 100 -11.55 9.28 -6.05
N PRO A 101 -10.52 9.11 -6.90
CA PRO A 101 -9.18 9.62 -6.62
C PRO A 101 -9.13 11.12 -6.29
N ALA A 102 -9.97 11.94 -6.94
CA ALA A 102 -10.06 13.37 -6.67
C ALA A 102 -10.58 13.67 -5.26
N GLN A 103 -11.61 12.96 -4.80
CA GLN A 103 -12.15 13.10 -3.45
C GLN A 103 -11.12 12.68 -2.39
N ILE A 104 -10.42 11.57 -2.61
CA ILE A 104 -9.36 11.08 -1.71
C ILE A 104 -8.22 12.10 -1.63
N THR A 105 -7.80 12.65 -2.76
CA THR A 105 -6.72 13.65 -2.83
C THR A 105 -7.09 14.92 -2.08
N ALA A 106 -8.30 15.45 -2.28
CA ALA A 106 -8.78 16.62 -1.57
C ALA A 106 -8.78 16.41 -0.05
N ARG A 107 -9.20 15.23 0.41
CA ARG A 107 -9.21 14.87 1.83
C ARG A 107 -7.81 14.72 2.42
N LEU A 108 -6.87 14.16 1.66
CA LEU A 108 -5.46 14.06 2.06
C LEU A 108 -4.85 15.45 2.27
N LEU A 109 -5.05 16.36 1.31
CA LEU A 109 -4.54 17.73 1.38
C LEU A 109 -5.15 18.55 2.52
N ALA A 110 -6.41 18.27 2.88
CA ALA A 110 -7.05 18.91 4.04
C ALA A 110 -6.57 18.37 5.40
N SER A 111 -5.86 17.23 5.41
CA SER A 111 -5.38 16.56 6.63
C SER A 111 -3.87 16.70 6.84
N SER A 112 -3.17 17.42 5.95
CA SER A 112 -1.69 17.54 5.90
C SER A 112 -1.17 18.84 6.50
#